data_AF-N8RHL5-F1
#
_entry.id   AF-N8RHL5-F1
#
_cell.length_a   1.000
_cell.length_b   1.000
_cell.length_c   1.000
_cell.angle_alpha   90.00
_cell.angle_beta   90.00
_cell.angle_gamma   90.00
#
_symmetry.space_group_name_H-M   'P 1'
#
loop_
_entity.id
_entity.type
_entity.pdbx_description
1 polymer ?
#
loop_
_entity_poly.entity_id
_entity_poly.type
_entity_poly.pdbx_seq_one_letter_code
_entity_poly.pdbx_strand_id
1 'polypeptide(L)'
;MSVAVIVGVLGLWVDGAAHIMGQDPRFADKKPSLFRPWVWMEWYKIGRQDNQVLPNPIWLVAQQIDYLMPWYNPVKEANTQDAVNYLNNSTAAKRALQQAA
;
A
#
# COMPACT_ATOMS: atom_id res chain seq x y z
N MET A 1 -4.15 -18.38 -8.99
CA MET A 1 -3.13 -18.42 -7.90
C MET A 1 -2.82 -17.03 -7.33
N SER A 2 -3.10 -15.93 -8.02
CA SER A 2 -2.69 -14.57 -7.64
C SER A 2 -3.61 -13.81 -6.67
N VAL A 3 -4.94 -13.94 -6.79
CA VAL A 3 -5.91 -13.25 -5.90
C VAL A 3 -5.76 -13.68 -4.43
N ALA A 4 -5.51 -14.98 -4.19
CA ALA A 4 -5.34 -15.51 -2.85
C ALA A 4 -4.13 -14.90 -2.13
N VAL A 5 -3.06 -14.60 -2.86
CA VAL A 5 -1.86 -13.93 -2.31
C VAL A 5 -2.20 -12.51 -1.88
N ILE A 6 -2.94 -11.76 -2.71
CA ILE A 6 -3.37 -10.39 -2.39
C ILE A 6 -4.23 -10.37 -1.13
N VAL A 7 -5.22 -11.26 -1.04
CA VAL A 7 -6.07 -11.39 0.15
C VAL A 7 -5.23 -11.79 1.37
N GLY A 8 -4.27 -12.70 1.21
CA GLY A 8 -3.37 -13.12 2.28
C GLY A 8 -2.47 -11.99 2.80
N VAL A 9 -1.85 -11.22 1.91
CA VAL A 9 -0.96 -10.10 2.27
C VAL A 9 -1.75 -8.98 2.94
N LEU A 10 -2.89 -8.57 2.35
CA LEU A 10 -3.76 -7.54 2.95
C LEU A 10 -4.33 -8.01 4.29
N GLY A 11 -4.72 -9.28 4.38
CA GLY A 11 -5.19 -9.89 5.61
C GLY A 11 -4.15 -9.86 6.72
N LEU A 12 -2.91 -10.26 6.41
CA LEU A 12 -1.79 -10.21 7.36
C LEU A 12 -1.49 -8.78 7.82
N TRP A 13 -1.55 -7.82 6.90
CA TRP A 13 -1.28 -6.41 7.20
C TRP A 13 -2.32 -5.84 8.18
N VAL A 14 -3.60 -6.11 7.93
CA VAL A 14 -4.70 -5.68 8.80
C VAL A 14 -4.68 -6.42 10.13
N ASP A 15 -4.36 -7.71 10.14
CA ASP A 15 -4.24 -8.50 11.38
C ASP A 15 -3.10 -7.98 12.26
N GLY A 16 -1.92 -7.72 11.67
CA GLY A 16 -0.79 -7.13 12.38
C GLY A 16 -1.10 -5.75 12.95
N ALA A 17 -1.75 -4.89 12.16
CA ALA A 17 -2.18 -3.57 12.63
C ALA A 17 -3.20 -3.68 13.78
N ALA A 18 -4.19 -4.58 13.63
CA ALA A 18 -5.19 -4.83 14.67
C ALA A 18 -4.57 -5.39 15.95
N HIS A 19 -3.57 -6.27 15.82
CA HIS A 19 -2.82 -6.81 16.95
C HIS A 19 -2.10 -5.71 17.74
N ILE A 20 -1.40 -4.80 17.04
CA ILE A 20 -0.72 -3.66 17.67
C ILE A 20 -1.74 -2.72 18.32
N MET A 21 -2.84 -2.39 17.63
CA MET A 21 -3.90 -1.54 18.17
C MET A 21 -4.56 -2.16 19.41
N GLY A 22 -4.70 -3.49 19.45
CA GLY A 22 -5.27 -4.22 20.58
C GLY A 22 -4.45 -4.14 21.86
N GLN A 23 -3.16 -3.78 21.76
CA GLN A 23 -2.27 -3.56 22.90
C GLN A 23 -2.43 -2.15 23.51
N ASP A 24 -3.16 -1.25 22.85
CA ASP A 24 -3.35 0.12 23.28
C ASP A 24 -4.73 0.30 23.97
N PRO A 25 -4.79 0.78 25.22
CA PRO A 25 -6.04 1.02 25.95
C PRO A 25 -7.03 1.92 25.21
N ARG A 26 -6.57 2.81 24.33
CA ARG A 26 -7.41 3.73 23.55
C ARG A 26 -8.36 3.01 22.58
N PHE A 27 -8.05 1.78 22.20
CA PHE A 27 -8.85 0.99 21.26
C PHE A 27 -9.54 -0.22 21.92
N ALA A 28 -9.51 -0.32 23.25
CA ALA A 28 -10.06 -1.46 23.99
C ALA A 28 -11.57 -1.66 23.74
N ASP A 29 -12.33 -0.58 23.59
CA ASP A 29 -13.77 -0.62 23.28
C ASP A 29 -14.05 -1.02 21.83
N LYS A 30 -13.11 -0.74 20.92
CA LYS A 30 -13.21 -1.06 19.49
C LYS A 30 -12.94 -2.53 19.20
N LYS A 31 -12.09 -3.17 20.03
CA LYS A 31 -11.66 -4.57 19.90
C LYS A 31 -11.20 -4.87 18.47
N PRO A 32 -10.09 -4.26 18.01
CA PRO A 32 -9.63 -4.38 16.63
C PRO A 32 -9.36 -5.85 16.25
N SER A 33 -9.74 -6.23 15.02
CA SER A 33 -9.50 -7.56 14.45
C SER A 33 -9.67 -7.50 12.94
N LEU A 34 -8.94 -8.35 12.21
CA LEU A 34 -9.12 -8.57 10.77
C LEU A 34 -10.58 -8.81 10.38
N PHE A 35 -11.32 -9.56 11.19
CA PHE A 35 -12.70 -9.93 10.90
C PHE A 35 -13.74 -8.88 11.30
N ARG A 36 -13.30 -7.74 11.87
CA ARG A 36 -14.20 -6.69 12.33
C ARG A 36 -14.19 -5.51 11.37
N PRO A 37 -15.36 -4.98 10.97
CA PRO A 37 -15.44 -3.90 9.98
C PRO A 37 -14.81 -2.59 10.47
N TRP A 38 -14.72 -2.39 11.79
CA TRP A 38 -14.18 -1.16 12.37
C TRP A 38 -12.77 -0.83 11.88
N VAL A 39 -11.85 -1.80 11.86
CA VAL A 39 -10.45 -1.55 11.48
C VAL A 39 -10.34 -1.11 10.01
N TRP A 40 -11.17 -1.70 9.14
CA TRP A 40 -11.24 -1.36 7.72
C TRP A 40 -11.82 0.03 7.48
N MET A 41 -12.88 0.39 8.23
CA MET A 41 -13.47 1.74 8.16
C MET A 41 -12.51 2.79 8.70
N GLU A 42 -11.79 2.49 9.78
CA GLU A 42 -10.82 3.41 10.37
C GLU A 42 -9.64 3.63 9.42
N TRP A 43 -9.12 2.56 8.81
CA TRP A 43 -8.10 2.65 7.76
C TRP A 43 -8.57 3.49 6.57
N TYR A 44 -9.78 3.24 6.06
CA TYR A 44 -10.36 4.03 4.97
C TYR A 44 -10.49 5.53 5.34
N LYS A 45 -10.89 5.83 6.57
CA LYS A 45 -11.02 7.21 7.07
C LYS A 45 -9.66 7.91 7.15
N ILE A 46 -8.68 7.27 7.80
CA ILE A 46 -7.33 7.83 7.98
C ILE A 46 -6.63 8.03 6.64
N GLY A 47 -6.75 7.07 5.71
CA GLY A 47 -6.17 7.16 4.38
C GLY A 47 -6.70 8.32 3.52
N ARG A 48 -7.79 8.98 3.93
CA ARG A 48 -8.30 10.21 3.29
C ARG A 48 -7.93 11.50 4.01
N GLN A 49 -7.49 11.44 5.27
CA GLN A 49 -7.31 12.62 6.12
C GLN A 49 -5.86 13.13 6.12
N ASP A 50 -4.86 12.25 6.14
CA ASP A 50 -3.47 12.62 6.36
C ASP A 50 -2.69 12.81 5.06
N ASN A 51 -3.10 13.76 4.21
CA ASN A 51 -2.51 14.02 2.89
C ASN A 51 -2.35 12.77 1.99
N GLN A 52 -3.15 11.74 2.23
CA GLN A 52 -3.06 10.43 1.56
C GLN A 52 -1.71 9.72 1.76
N VAL A 53 -1.00 10.00 2.86
CA VAL A 53 0.24 9.31 3.24
C VAL A 53 0.01 7.81 3.41
N LEU A 54 -1.13 7.43 4.01
CA LEU A 54 -1.57 6.04 4.09
C LEU A 54 -2.45 5.71 2.87
N PRO A 55 -2.04 4.77 2.00
CA PRO A 55 -2.84 4.39 0.86
C PRO A 55 -4.18 3.80 1.29
N ASN A 56 -5.22 4.12 0.52
CA ASN A 56 -6.57 3.62 0.75
C ASN A 56 -6.65 2.11 0.47
N PRO A 57 -7.29 1.30 1.33
CA PRO A 57 -7.40 -0.15 1.12
C PRO A 57 -8.02 -0.53 -0.23
N ILE A 58 -9.06 0.20 -0.65
CA ILE A 58 -9.77 -0.07 -1.92
C ILE A 58 -8.86 0.26 -3.10
N TRP A 59 -8.10 1.35 -2.99
CA TRP A 59 -7.16 1.76 -4.03
C TRP A 59 -6.01 0.75 -4.20
N LEU A 60 -5.47 0.20 -3.10
CA LEU A 60 -4.43 -0.84 -3.15
C LEU A 60 -4.93 -2.09 -3.88
N VAL A 61 -6.15 -2.54 -3.56
CA VAL A 61 -6.77 -3.68 -4.24
C VAL A 61 -6.96 -3.38 -5.72
N ALA A 62 -7.48 -2.18 -6.06
CA ALA A 62 -7.69 -1.78 -7.44
C ALA A 62 -6.40 -1.77 -8.28
N GLN A 63 -5.30 -1.22 -7.73
CA GLN A 63 -4.00 -1.26 -8.42
C GLN A 63 -3.51 -2.67 -8.72
N GLN A 64 -3.76 -3.61 -7.82
CA GLN A 64 -3.27 -4.98 -7.97
C GLN A 64 -4.12 -5.80 -8.93
N ILE A 65 -5.42 -5.51 -9.04
CA ILE A 65 -6.35 -6.23 -9.93
C ILE A 65 -5.90 -6.15 -11.39
N ASP A 66 -5.39 -5.01 -11.84
CA ASP A 66 -4.95 -4.83 -13.23
C ASP A 66 -3.93 -5.89 -13.65
N TYR A 67 -2.98 -6.23 -12.77
CA TYR A 67 -1.98 -7.27 -13.01
C TYR A 67 -2.56 -8.70 -13.07
N LEU A 68 -3.77 -8.91 -12.56
CA LEU A 68 -4.42 -10.22 -12.53
C LEU A 68 -5.31 -10.46 -13.74
N MET A 69 -5.57 -9.43 -14.54
CA MET A 69 -6.54 -9.52 -15.62
C MET A 69 -5.91 -10.19 -16.85
N PRO A 70 -6.60 -11.12 -17.53
CA PRO A 70 -6.06 -11.85 -18.68
C PRO A 70 -5.58 -10.96 -19.84
N TRP A 71 -6.05 -9.73 -19.90
CA TRP A 71 -5.71 -8.74 -20.92
C TRP A 71 -4.65 -7.74 -20.49
N TYR A 72 -4.05 -7.94 -19.30
CA TYR A 72 -2.91 -7.15 -18.86
C TYR A 72 -1.70 -7.37 -19.77
N ASN A 73 -1.05 -6.27 -20.19
CA ASN A 73 0.14 -6.33 -21.04
C ASN A 73 1.33 -5.61 -20.36
N PRO A 74 2.27 -6.35 -19.76
CA PRO A 74 3.40 -5.77 -19.02
C PRO A 74 4.37 -4.97 -19.90
N VAL A 75 4.35 -5.17 -21.23
CA VAL A 75 5.26 -4.46 -22.15
C VAL A 75 5.04 -2.94 -22.13
N LYS A 76 3.85 -2.49 -21.73
CA LYS A 76 3.49 -1.07 -21.67
C LYS A 76 3.75 -0.42 -20.31
N GLU A 77 4.23 -1.19 -19.32
CA GLU A 77 4.47 -0.67 -17.96
C GLU A 77 5.77 0.14 -17.87
N ALA A 78 6.80 -0.23 -18.63
CA ALA A 78 8.08 0.44 -18.61
C ALA A 78 8.05 1.72 -19.47
N ASN A 79 8.29 2.87 -18.84
CA ASN A 79 8.47 4.14 -19.53
C ASN A 79 9.88 4.69 -19.29
N THR A 80 10.70 4.65 -20.34
CA THR A 80 12.08 5.19 -20.31
C THR A 80 12.11 6.66 -19.92
N GLN A 81 11.14 7.46 -20.38
CA GLN A 81 11.11 8.89 -20.07
C GLN A 81 10.83 9.12 -18.59
N ASP A 82 9.92 8.34 -17.98
CA ASP A 82 9.62 8.45 -16.56
C ASP A 82 10.83 8.01 -15.70
N ALA A 83 11.56 6.98 -16.13
CA ALA A 83 12.80 6.57 -15.47
C ALA A 83 13.87 7.68 -15.51
N VAL A 84 14.06 8.31 -16.68
CA VAL A 84 14.99 9.45 -16.82
C VAL A 84 14.52 10.63 -15.95
N ASN A 85 13.23 10.95 -15.97
CA ASN A 85 12.65 12.02 -15.15
C ASN A 85 12.86 11.75 -13.65
N TYR A 86 12.68 10.51 -13.22
CA TYR A 86 12.94 10.10 -11.84
C TYR A 86 14.42 10.29 -11.46
N LEU A 87 15.35 9.83 -12.29
CA LEU A 87 16.79 10.00 -12.04
C LEU A 87 17.20 11.49 -11.95
N ASN A 88 16.64 12.33 -12.82
CA ASN A 88 16.96 13.76 -12.86
C ASN A 88 16.39 14.55 -11.66
N ASN A 89 15.27 14.11 -11.09
CA ASN A 89 14.56 14.86 -10.05
C ASN A 89 14.68 14.26 -8.64
N SER A 90 14.98 12.96 -8.52
CA SER A 90 15.05 12.28 -7.24
C SER A 90 16.27 12.70 -6.43
N THR A 91 16.04 13.13 -5.20
CA THR A 91 17.12 13.44 -4.24
C THR A 91 17.98 12.20 -3.95
N ALA A 92 17.37 11.02 -3.91
CA ALA A 92 18.10 9.76 -3.69
C ALA A 92 19.03 9.43 -4.86
N ALA A 93 18.55 9.59 -6.10
CA ALA A 93 19.37 9.38 -7.31
C ALA A 93 20.56 10.36 -7.37
N LYS A 94 20.32 11.65 -7.06
CA LYS A 94 21.38 12.66 -6.98
C LYS A 94 22.44 12.32 -5.93
N ARG A 95 22.03 11.84 -4.75
CA ARG A 95 22.98 11.40 -3.70
C ARG A 95 23.80 10.19 -4.14
N ALA A 96 23.20 9.22 -4.82
CA ALA A 96 23.91 8.05 -5.32
C ALA A 96 24.99 8.45 -6.36
N LEU A 97 24.66 9.37 -7.28
CA LEU A 97 25.62 9.88 -8.25
C LEU A 97 26.80 10.61 -7.59
N GLN A 98 26.56 11.37 -6.52
CA GLN A 98 27.62 12.05 -5.76
C GLN A 98 28.55 11.08 -5.02
N GLN A 99 28.06 9.90 -4.64
CA GLN A 99 28.87 8.87 -3.97
C GLN A 99 29.68 8.00 -4.96
N ALA A 100 29.23 7.93 -6.21
CA ALA A 100 29.87 7.15 -7.27
C ALA A 100 30.93 7.95 -8.07
N ALA A 101 30.99 9.27 -7.88
CA ALA A 101 31.96 10.19 -8.49
C ALA A 101 33.15 10.41 -7.54
#